data_AF-X1JA60-F1
#
_entry.id   AF-X1JA60-F1
#
_cell.length_a   1.000
_cell.length_b   1.000
_cell.length_c   1.000
_cell.angle_alpha   90.00
_cell.angle_beta   90.00
_cell.angle_gamma   90.00
#
_symmetry.space_group_name_H-M   'P 1'
#
loop_
_entity.id
_entity.type
_entity.pdbx_description
1 polymer ?
#
loop_
_entity_poly.entity_id
_entity_poly.type
_entity_poly.pdbx_seq_one_letter_code
_entity_poly.pdbx_strand_id
1 'polypeptide(L)'
;FKFTERFSQLKPDDFVRLIAEKISPSTVVIGENFHFGKDRKGSAKLLLQLAIDNFSVHILPRVKEEGTISSTRIRELLLLGHIKAANKLLGREYTITGRVIKGKGKGRKLGFPTININVQKEKLIPLDGVYKVKVLIRNKEFLGAMFCQHNLLEVHLLNFSGHLYKKEVAIKLFKRIRNIERFPTNETLGAAIARDIEVVRGINYA
;
A
#
# COMPACT_ATOMS: atom_id res chain seq x y z
N PHE A 1 -12.69 -17.48 8.48
CA PHE A 1 -13.87 -17.75 7.61
C PHE A 1 -13.56 -17.25 6.21
N LYS A 2 -13.80 -18.07 5.17
CA LYS A 2 -13.74 -17.59 3.78
C LYS A 2 -15.10 -17.00 3.42
N PHE A 3 -15.15 -15.82 2.81
CA PHE A 3 -16.41 -15.21 2.36
C PHE A 3 -16.90 -15.93 1.10
N THR A 4 -17.62 -17.04 1.30
CA THR A 4 -18.27 -17.82 0.24
C THR A 4 -19.72 -17.35 0.05
N GLU A 5 -20.37 -17.77 -1.03
CA GLU A 5 -21.80 -17.51 -1.24
C GLU A 5 -22.63 -18.02 -0.06
N ARG A 6 -22.40 -19.25 0.40
CA ARG A 6 -23.07 -19.79 1.60
C ARG A 6 -22.86 -18.89 2.83
N PHE A 7 -21.65 -18.36 3.02
CA PHE A 7 -21.34 -17.46 4.13
C PHE A 7 -22.04 -16.09 3.98
N SER A 8 -22.16 -15.57 2.76
CA SER A 8 -22.82 -14.29 2.50
C SER A 8 -24.34 -14.34 2.70
N GLN A 9 -24.94 -15.55 2.67
CA GLN A 9 -26.37 -15.75 2.92
C GLN A 9 -26.75 -15.83 4.42
N LEU A 10 -25.78 -15.84 5.34
CA LEU A 10 -26.07 -15.94 6.78
C LEU A 10 -26.92 -14.76 7.27
N LYS A 11 -27.98 -15.04 8.02
CA LYS A 11 -28.71 -13.97 8.72
C LYS A 11 -27.85 -13.38 9.84
N PRO A 12 -28.15 -12.16 10.32
CA PRO A 12 -27.41 -11.56 11.42
C PRO A 12 -27.32 -12.45 12.67
N ASP A 13 -28.42 -13.09 13.09
CA ASP A 13 -28.45 -13.99 14.24
C ASP A 13 -27.58 -15.25 14.04
N ASP A 14 -27.65 -15.88 12.85
CA ASP A 14 -26.79 -17.00 12.49
C ASP A 14 -25.31 -16.62 12.51
N PHE A 15 -24.98 -15.41 12.02
CA PHE A 15 -23.62 -14.90 12.04
C PHE A 15 -23.11 -14.73 13.47
N VAL A 16 -23.91 -14.17 14.39
CA VAL A 16 -23.50 -14.00 15.79
C VAL A 16 -23.32 -15.34 16.49
N ARG A 17 -24.25 -16.29 16.31
CA ARG A 17 -24.09 -17.67 16.82
C ARG A 17 -22.81 -18.31 16.32
N LEU A 18 -22.54 -18.20 15.01
CA LEU A 18 -21.31 -18.74 14.42
C LEU A 18 -20.04 -18.17 15.07
N ILE A 19 -20.00 -16.86 15.34
CA ILE A 19 -18.86 -16.22 16.00
C ILE A 19 -18.74 -16.72 17.46
N ALA A 20 -19.85 -16.78 18.19
CA ALA A 20 -19.88 -17.25 19.58
C ALA A 20 -19.38 -18.71 19.71
N GLU A 21 -19.81 -19.59 18.80
CA GLU A 21 -19.46 -21.01 18.85
C GLU A 21 -18.06 -21.33 18.29
N LYS A 22 -17.62 -20.63 17.23
CA LYS A 22 -16.37 -20.98 16.52
C LYS A 22 -15.16 -20.19 16.96
N ILE A 23 -15.36 -18.96 17.46
CA ILE A 23 -14.29 -18.12 17.98
C ILE A 23 -14.37 -18.04 19.51
N SER A 24 -15.59 -17.98 20.06
CA SER A 24 -15.85 -17.81 21.50
C SER A 24 -15.09 -16.61 22.10
N PRO A 25 -15.22 -15.40 21.50
CA PRO A 25 -14.51 -14.23 22.01
C PRO A 25 -15.11 -13.78 23.33
N SER A 26 -14.30 -13.22 24.23
CA SER A 26 -14.82 -12.47 25.38
C SER A 26 -15.36 -11.08 24.97
N THR A 27 -14.69 -10.46 24.00
CA THR A 27 -14.97 -9.10 23.54
C THR A 27 -14.75 -8.94 22.04
N VAL A 28 -15.66 -8.21 21.39
CA VAL A 28 -15.59 -7.81 19.98
C VAL A 28 -15.56 -6.28 19.88
N VAL A 29 -14.55 -5.74 19.19
CA VAL A 29 -14.40 -4.30 18.97
C VAL A 29 -14.63 -4.00 17.49
N ILE A 30 -15.57 -3.11 17.18
CA ILE A 30 -15.97 -2.76 15.81
C ILE A 30 -16.11 -1.25 15.64
N GLY A 31 -16.04 -0.76 14.40
CA GLY A 31 -16.39 0.61 14.07
C GLY A 31 -17.90 0.81 13.94
N GLU A 32 -18.38 2.04 14.18
CA GLU A 32 -19.79 2.41 14.05
C GLU A 32 -20.42 2.11 12.66
N ASN A 33 -19.61 2.02 11.60
CA ASN A 33 -20.05 1.71 10.25
C ASN A 33 -20.00 0.21 9.90
N PHE A 34 -19.73 -0.65 10.88
CA PHE A 34 -19.71 -2.10 10.68
C PHE A 34 -21.10 -2.61 10.29
N HIS A 35 -21.12 -3.46 9.25
CA HIS A 35 -22.31 -4.18 8.83
C HIS A 35 -21.98 -5.64 8.55
N PHE A 36 -22.93 -6.52 8.80
CA PHE A 36 -22.77 -7.96 8.67
C PHE A 36 -24.08 -8.65 8.29
N GLY A 37 -24.01 -9.97 8.05
CA GLY A 37 -25.14 -10.76 7.59
C GLY A 37 -25.57 -10.43 6.16
N LYS A 38 -26.54 -11.21 5.68
CA LYS A 38 -27.11 -11.12 4.35
C LYS A 38 -27.62 -9.70 4.08
N ASP A 39 -27.31 -9.19 2.89
CA ASP A 39 -27.69 -7.86 2.41
C ASP A 39 -27.30 -6.72 3.36
N ARG A 40 -26.26 -6.92 4.19
CA ARG A 40 -25.79 -5.94 5.19
C ARG A 40 -26.87 -5.57 6.22
N LYS A 41 -27.84 -6.45 6.47
CA LYS A 41 -28.95 -6.19 7.41
C LYS A 41 -28.50 -6.06 8.87
N GLY A 42 -27.37 -6.63 9.23
CA GLY A 42 -26.75 -6.44 10.54
C GLY A 42 -26.00 -5.12 10.61
N SER A 43 -26.26 -4.32 11.64
CA SER A 43 -25.54 -3.08 11.96
C SER A 43 -24.75 -3.24 13.27
N ALA A 44 -23.82 -2.32 13.55
CA ALA A 44 -23.11 -2.30 14.83
C ALA A 44 -24.05 -2.31 16.06
N LYS A 45 -25.17 -1.59 15.99
CA LYS A 45 -26.20 -1.58 17.05
C LYS A 45 -26.91 -2.94 17.18
N LEU A 46 -27.22 -3.57 16.05
CA LEU A 46 -27.84 -4.90 16.07
C LEU A 46 -26.87 -5.94 16.64
N LEU A 47 -25.57 -5.84 16.36
CA LEU A 47 -24.57 -6.73 16.96
C LEU A 47 -24.59 -6.63 18.49
N LEU A 48 -24.63 -5.42 19.03
CA LEU A 48 -24.70 -5.19 20.48
C LEU A 48 -25.93 -5.87 21.10
N GLN A 49 -27.07 -5.85 20.41
CA GLN A 49 -28.30 -6.51 20.87
C GLN A 49 -28.22 -8.04 20.79
N LEU A 50 -27.70 -8.59 19.69
CA LEU A 50 -27.65 -10.03 19.45
C LEU A 50 -26.53 -10.73 20.26
N ALA A 51 -25.49 -9.99 20.65
CA ALA A 51 -24.32 -10.54 21.33
C ALA A 51 -24.45 -10.61 22.86
N ILE A 52 -25.55 -10.10 23.45
CA ILE A 52 -25.65 -9.84 24.89
C ILE A 52 -25.33 -11.05 25.78
N ASP A 53 -25.76 -12.24 25.37
CA ASP A 53 -25.54 -13.50 26.11
C ASP A 53 -24.26 -14.24 25.69
N ASN A 54 -23.51 -13.70 24.74
CA ASN A 54 -22.39 -14.40 24.10
C ASN A 54 -21.05 -13.70 24.33
N PHE A 55 -20.97 -12.37 24.10
CA PHE A 55 -19.72 -11.61 24.21
C PHE A 55 -19.97 -10.10 24.33
N SER A 56 -19.02 -9.39 24.94
CA SER A 56 -19.07 -7.92 25.02
C SER A 56 -18.81 -7.28 23.66
N VAL A 57 -19.50 -6.18 23.35
CA VAL A 57 -19.29 -5.42 22.11
C VAL A 57 -18.92 -3.98 22.43
N HIS A 58 -17.77 -3.53 21.94
CA HIS A 58 -17.38 -2.11 21.95
C HIS A 58 -17.46 -1.52 20.56
N ILE A 59 -18.25 -0.45 20.43
CA ILE A 59 -18.38 0.31 19.18
C ILE A 59 -17.49 1.54 19.27
N LEU A 60 -16.50 1.61 18.38
CA LEU A 60 -15.62 2.76 18.27
C LEU A 60 -16.19 3.78 17.27
N PRO A 61 -16.19 5.08 17.63
CA PRO A 61 -16.55 6.13 16.69
C PRO A 61 -15.50 6.20 15.57
N ARG A 62 -15.89 6.74 14.41
CA ARG A 62 -14.92 7.02 13.36
C ARG A 62 -13.89 8.05 13.83
N VAL A 63 -12.62 7.78 13.52
CA VAL A 63 -11.55 8.76 13.66
C VAL A 63 -11.80 9.92 12.69
N LYS A 64 -11.80 11.15 13.20
CA LYS A 64 -12.08 12.39 12.44
C LYS A 64 -10.88 13.33 12.32
N GLU A 65 -9.72 12.98 12.87
CA GLU A 65 -8.51 13.79 12.74
C GLU A 65 -8.18 13.97 11.24
N GLU A 66 -8.21 15.23 10.78
CA GLU A 66 -7.95 15.64 9.39
C GLU A 66 -8.97 15.18 8.32
N GLY A 67 -10.23 15.05 8.76
CA GLY A 67 -11.36 14.63 7.94
C GLY A 67 -11.53 13.11 7.93
N THR A 68 -12.40 12.60 7.05
CA THR A 68 -12.70 11.16 7.05
C THR A 68 -11.48 10.34 6.62
N ILE A 69 -10.95 9.50 7.52
CA ILE A 69 -9.96 8.47 7.20
C ILE A 69 -10.70 7.24 6.68
N SER A 70 -10.55 6.92 5.40
CA SER A 70 -11.16 5.74 4.79
C SER A 70 -10.26 5.13 3.73
N SER A 71 -10.42 3.82 3.50
CA SER A 71 -9.68 3.12 2.46
C SER A 71 -9.96 3.72 1.07
N THR A 72 -11.19 4.17 0.79
CA THR A 72 -11.55 4.81 -0.48
C THR A 72 -10.72 6.07 -0.72
N ARG A 73 -10.70 7.00 0.25
CA ARG A 73 -9.94 8.25 0.17
C ARG A 73 -8.44 8.00 0.01
N ILE A 74 -7.89 7.03 0.75
CA ILE A 74 -6.47 6.67 0.64
C ILE A 74 -6.14 6.13 -0.75
N ARG A 75 -6.99 5.26 -1.33
CA ARG A 75 -6.78 4.74 -2.69
C ARG A 75 -6.83 5.86 -3.73
N GLU A 76 -7.80 6.76 -3.64
CA GLU A 76 -7.90 7.93 -4.52
C GLU A 76 -6.65 8.80 -4.47
N LEU A 77 -6.16 9.13 -3.27
CA LEU A 77 -4.92 9.92 -3.10
C LEU A 77 -3.71 9.23 -3.73
N LEU A 78 -3.59 7.91 -3.60
CA LEU A 78 -2.50 7.13 -4.23
C LEU A 78 -2.61 7.15 -5.76
N LEU A 79 -3.82 6.98 -6.30
CA LEU A 79 -4.12 7.01 -7.74
C LEU A 79 -3.97 8.40 -8.35
N LEU A 80 -4.08 9.47 -7.55
CA LEU A 80 -3.79 10.85 -7.94
C LEU A 80 -2.32 11.25 -7.70
N GLY A 81 -1.49 10.37 -7.14
CA GLY A 81 -0.08 10.63 -6.86
C GLY A 81 0.18 11.51 -5.64
N HIS A 82 -0.83 11.77 -4.80
CA HIS A 82 -0.75 12.54 -3.56
C HIS A 82 -0.19 11.70 -2.39
N ILE A 83 1.04 11.20 -2.55
CA ILE A 83 1.69 10.27 -1.61
C ILE A 83 1.77 10.81 -0.18
N LYS A 84 2.14 12.08 0.00
CA LYS A 84 2.25 12.68 1.34
C LYS A 84 0.92 12.69 2.08
N ALA A 85 -0.16 13.08 1.40
CA ALA A 85 -1.50 13.09 1.98
C ALA A 85 -1.97 11.66 2.32
N ALA A 86 -1.74 10.69 1.41
CA ALA A 86 -2.07 9.29 1.67
C ALA A 86 -1.32 8.75 2.90
N ASN A 87 -0.01 9.02 3.00
CA ASN A 87 0.82 8.59 4.12
C ASN A 87 0.36 9.20 5.46
N LYS A 88 -0.09 10.46 5.43
CA LYS A 88 -0.63 11.13 6.61
C LYS A 88 -1.87 10.43 7.15
N LEU A 89 -2.83 10.12 6.26
CA LEU A 89 -4.04 9.37 6.63
C LEU A 89 -3.74 7.92 7.05
N LEU A 90 -2.68 7.31 6.52
CA LEU A 90 -2.24 5.96 6.90
C LEU A 90 -1.49 5.91 8.24
N GLY A 91 -0.97 7.04 8.72
CA GLY A 91 -0.03 7.08 9.86
C GLY A 91 1.34 6.46 9.57
N ARG A 92 1.65 6.15 8.31
CA ARG A 92 2.90 5.51 7.85
C ARG A 92 3.08 5.64 6.34
N GLU A 93 4.28 5.34 5.82
CA GLU A 93 4.47 5.29 4.36
C GLU A 93 3.69 4.13 3.71
N TYR A 94 3.00 4.41 2.61
CA TYR A 94 2.41 3.37 1.78
C TYR A 94 3.51 2.43 1.29
N THR A 95 3.33 1.13 1.48
CA THR A 95 4.38 0.13 1.26
C THR A 95 3.96 -0.85 0.18
N ILE A 96 4.82 -1.06 -0.81
CA ILE A 96 4.68 -2.08 -1.86
C ILE A 96 5.68 -3.20 -1.58
N THR A 97 5.18 -4.41 -1.38
CA THR A 97 6.01 -5.62 -1.24
C THR A 97 6.06 -6.37 -2.56
N GLY A 98 7.25 -6.83 -2.94
CA GLY A 98 7.41 -7.55 -4.19
C GLY A 98 8.72 -8.32 -4.26
N ARG A 99 8.80 -9.22 -5.24
CA ARG A 99 9.97 -10.03 -5.52
C ARG A 99 10.82 -9.37 -6.60
N VAL A 100 12.13 -9.28 -6.37
CA VAL A 100 13.06 -8.78 -7.38
C VAL A 100 13.20 -9.78 -8.51
N ILE A 101 12.95 -9.33 -9.73
CA ILE A 101 13.01 -10.11 -10.97
C ILE A 101 14.06 -9.54 -11.92
N LYS A 102 14.36 -10.29 -12.98
CA LYS A 102 15.28 -9.85 -14.03
C LYS A 102 14.55 -8.86 -14.94
N GLY A 103 15.11 -7.67 -15.10
CA GLY A 103 14.61 -6.64 -16.01
C GLY A 103 15.32 -6.60 -17.36
N LYS A 104 15.00 -5.57 -18.15
CA LYS A 104 15.65 -5.29 -19.44
C LYS A 104 17.07 -4.70 -19.28
N GLY A 105 17.45 -4.29 -18.08
CA GLY A 105 18.80 -3.79 -17.77
C GLY A 105 19.14 -2.45 -18.44
N LYS A 106 18.15 -1.67 -18.87
CA LYS A 106 18.38 -0.37 -19.54
C LYS A 106 19.15 0.61 -18.66
N GLY A 107 18.74 0.76 -17.39
CA GLY A 107 19.42 1.66 -16.46
C GLY A 107 20.90 1.33 -16.27
N ARG A 108 21.26 0.03 -16.23
CA ARG A 108 22.66 -0.40 -16.13
C ARG A 108 23.52 0.13 -17.28
N LYS A 109 23.00 0.17 -18.51
CA LYS A 109 23.73 0.70 -19.68
C LYS A 109 23.99 2.21 -19.59
N LEU A 110 23.21 2.92 -18.77
CA LEU A 110 23.30 4.36 -18.55
C LEU A 110 24.05 4.71 -17.25
N GLY A 111 24.63 3.73 -16.54
CA GLY A 111 25.29 3.94 -15.24
C GLY A 111 24.37 3.92 -14.02
N PHE A 112 23.07 3.66 -14.20
CA PHE A 112 22.06 3.64 -13.14
C PHE A 112 21.43 2.25 -13.00
N PRO A 113 22.13 1.26 -12.40
CA PRO A 113 21.58 -0.09 -12.26
C PRO A 113 20.27 -0.10 -11.48
N THR A 114 19.24 -0.76 -12.02
CA THR A 114 17.93 -0.89 -11.40
C THR A 114 17.61 -2.33 -11.02
N ILE A 115 16.78 -2.49 -9.99
CA ILE A 115 16.05 -3.73 -9.72
C ILE A 115 14.62 -3.61 -10.24
N ASN A 116 14.10 -4.68 -10.85
CA ASN A 116 12.72 -4.75 -11.30
C ASN A 116 11.90 -5.53 -10.27
N ILE A 117 10.70 -5.06 -9.97
CA ILE A 117 9.89 -5.60 -8.87
C ILE A 117 8.62 -6.22 -9.43
N ASN A 118 8.43 -7.50 -9.17
CA ASN A 118 7.17 -8.19 -9.43
C ASN A 118 6.29 -8.13 -8.19
N VAL A 119 5.06 -7.64 -8.36
CA VAL A 119 4.09 -7.41 -7.30
C VAL A 119 2.85 -8.29 -7.52
N GLN A 120 2.09 -8.53 -6.45
CA GLN A 120 0.80 -9.22 -6.56
C GLN A 120 -0.20 -8.37 -7.35
N LYS A 121 -1.10 -9.02 -8.09
CA LYS A 121 -2.05 -8.33 -8.99
C LYS A 121 -3.06 -7.45 -8.24
N GLU A 122 -3.38 -7.84 -7.01
CA GLU A 122 -4.32 -7.16 -6.13
C GLU A 122 -3.70 -5.92 -5.47
N LYS A 123 -2.38 -5.72 -5.65
CA LYS A 123 -1.68 -4.59 -5.05
C LYS A 123 -2.02 -3.32 -5.81
N LEU A 124 -2.58 -2.33 -5.10
CA LEU A 124 -2.78 -0.99 -5.66
C LEU A 124 -1.42 -0.31 -5.90
N ILE A 125 -1.17 0.02 -7.16
CA ILE A 125 0.00 0.78 -7.60
C ILE A 125 -0.40 2.26 -7.71
N PRO A 126 0.42 3.22 -7.24
CA PRO A 126 0.09 4.64 -7.33
C PRO A 126 0.10 5.11 -8.80
N LEU A 127 -0.27 6.38 -8.99
CA LEU A 127 -0.17 7.05 -10.29
C LEU A 127 1.19 6.82 -10.97
N ASP A 128 1.22 6.73 -12.30
CA ASP A 128 2.47 6.65 -13.06
C ASP A 128 3.41 7.84 -12.75
N GLY A 129 4.70 7.58 -12.65
CA GLY A 129 5.70 8.62 -12.37
C GLY A 129 6.98 8.12 -11.72
N VAL A 130 7.82 9.07 -11.31
CA VAL A 130 9.06 8.83 -10.58
C VAL A 130 8.87 9.20 -9.11
N TYR A 131 9.40 8.37 -8.22
CA TYR A 131 9.16 8.45 -6.78
C TYR A 131 10.47 8.38 -5.98
N LYS A 132 10.56 9.17 -4.92
CA LYS A 132 11.50 8.95 -3.82
C LYS A 132 10.93 7.84 -2.93
N VAL A 133 11.71 6.79 -2.74
CA VAL A 133 11.32 5.62 -1.95
C VAL A 133 12.39 5.25 -0.92
N LYS A 134 11.98 4.49 0.10
CA LYS A 134 12.89 3.70 0.94
C LYS A 134 12.64 2.22 0.65
N VAL A 135 13.69 1.45 0.47
CA VAL A 135 13.60 0.00 0.23
C VAL A 135 14.18 -0.74 1.43
N LEU A 136 13.35 -1.55 2.08
CA LEU A 136 13.74 -2.40 3.19
C LEU A 136 14.28 -3.73 2.65
N ILE A 137 15.53 -4.02 2.97
CA ILE A 137 16.26 -5.22 2.58
C ILE A 137 16.91 -5.79 3.84
N ARG A 138 16.50 -6.98 4.29
CA ARG A 138 17.07 -7.67 5.47
C ARG A 138 17.23 -6.72 6.68
N ASN A 139 16.18 -5.98 7.01
CA ASN A 139 16.11 -5.00 8.11
C ASN A 139 16.95 -3.71 7.94
N LYS A 140 17.56 -3.47 6.78
CA LYS A 140 18.22 -2.21 6.45
C LYS A 140 17.41 -1.43 5.42
N GLU A 141 17.30 -0.12 5.60
CA GLU A 141 16.62 0.76 4.66
C GLU A 141 17.62 1.46 3.73
N PHE A 142 17.32 1.48 2.45
CA PHE A 142 18.09 2.17 1.42
C PHE A 142 17.21 3.17 0.70
N LEU A 143 17.71 4.38 0.44
CA LEU A 143 17.02 5.34 -0.41
C LEU A 143 17.06 4.88 -1.87
N GLY A 144 16.00 5.20 -2.62
CA GLY A 144 15.94 4.87 -4.04
C GLY A 144 15.09 5.84 -4.85
N ALA A 145 15.39 5.89 -6.14
CA ALA A 145 14.52 6.46 -7.16
C ALA A 145 13.73 5.32 -7.81
N MET A 146 12.40 5.35 -7.69
CA MET A 146 11.52 4.36 -8.30
C MET A 146 10.83 4.96 -9.53
N PHE A 147 11.02 4.32 -10.68
CA PHE A 147 10.19 4.50 -11.86
C PHE A 147 8.97 3.56 -11.77
N CYS A 148 7.78 4.12 -11.95
CA CYS A 148 6.51 3.40 -11.89
C CYS A 148 5.69 3.70 -13.14
N GLN A 149 5.40 2.67 -13.94
CA GLN A 149 4.52 2.76 -15.10
C GLN A 149 3.59 1.54 -15.15
N HIS A 150 2.30 1.72 -14.86
CA HIS A 150 1.37 0.63 -14.60
C HIS A 150 1.97 -0.34 -13.57
N ASN A 151 2.14 -1.62 -13.89
CA ASN A 151 2.73 -2.62 -13.00
C ASN A 151 4.26 -2.76 -13.17
N LEU A 152 4.90 -1.95 -14.03
CA LEU A 152 6.34 -1.93 -14.17
C LEU A 152 6.95 -1.03 -13.10
N LEU A 153 7.59 -1.67 -12.12
CA LEU A 153 8.33 -0.98 -11.05
C LEU A 153 9.82 -1.25 -11.19
N GLU A 154 10.59 -0.19 -11.41
CA GLU A 154 12.06 -0.23 -11.43
C GLU A 154 12.62 0.69 -10.36
N VAL A 155 13.55 0.20 -9.54
CA VAL A 155 14.16 1.00 -8.48
C VAL A 155 15.67 1.06 -8.66
N HIS A 156 16.21 2.28 -8.74
CA HIS A 156 17.63 2.53 -8.55
C HIS A 156 17.90 2.76 -7.06
N LEU A 157 18.66 1.86 -6.43
CA LEU A 157 19.04 1.95 -5.02
C LEU A 157 20.31 2.79 -4.88
N LEU A 158 20.29 3.80 -4.02
CA LEU A 158 21.46 4.60 -3.70
C LEU A 158 22.36 3.84 -2.72
N ASN A 159 23.67 3.92 -2.94
CA ASN A 159 24.71 3.37 -2.05
C ASN A 159 24.51 1.89 -1.71
N PHE A 160 23.88 1.13 -2.61
CA PHE A 160 23.67 -0.30 -2.45
C PHE A 160 24.60 -1.08 -3.38
N SER A 161 25.35 -2.01 -2.82
CA SER A 161 26.10 -3.03 -3.55
C SER A 161 25.59 -4.42 -3.18
N GLY A 162 25.41 -5.28 -4.18
CA GLY A 162 24.97 -6.65 -3.98
C GLY A 162 23.92 -7.13 -4.97
N HIS A 163 23.45 -8.36 -4.77
CA HIS A 163 22.50 -9.03 -5.65
C HIS A 163 21.20 -9.36 -4.92
N LEU A 164 20.08 -8.88 -5.45
CA LEU A 164 18.76 -9.03 -4.84
C LEU A 164 17.83 -9.96 -5.61
N TYR A 165 18.27 -10.55 -6.73
CA TYR A 165 17.42 -11.40 -7.55
C TYR A 165 16.73 -12.50 -6.74
N LYS A 166 15.43 -12.70 -7.00
CA LYS A 166 14.52 -13.60 -6.29
C LYS A 166 14.28 -13.27 -4.82
N LYS A 167 14.89 -12.23 -4.24
CA LYS A 167 14.62 -11.77 -2.88
C LYS A 167 13.36 -10.91 -2.84
N GLU A 168 12.70 -10.96 -1.70
CA GLU A 168 11.57 -10.08 -1.39
C GLU A 168 12.07 -8.78 -0.77
N VAL A 169 11.46 -7.67 -1.18
CA VAL A 169 11.75 -6.33 -0.68
C VAL A 169 10.45 -5.59 -0.39
N ALA A 170 10.51 -4.64 0.54
CA ALA A 170 9.40 -3.72 0.81
C ALA A 170 9.81 -2.30 0.43
N ILE A 171 8.99 -1.65 -0.39
CA ILE A 171 9.24 -0.33 -0.96
C ILE A 171 8.26 0.64 -0.33
N LYS A 172 8.74 1.52 0.52
CA LYS A 172 7.99 2.58 1.19
C LYS A 172 8.01 3.83 0.31
N LEU A 173 6.85 4.30 -0.12
CA LEU A 173 6.73 5.50 -0.94
C LEU A 173 6.77 6.75 -0.08
N PHE A 174 7.74 7.61 -0.34
CA PHE A 174 7.96 8.81 0.45
C PHE A 174 7.39 10.06 -0.23
N LYS A 175 7.72 10.27 -1.50
CA LYS A 175 7.28 11.45 -2.28
C LYS A 175 7.26 11.14 -3.77
N ARG A 176 6.27 11.68 -4.50
CA ARG A 176 6.29 11.73 -5.97
C ARG A 176 7.21 12.86 -6.44
N ILE A 177 8.13 12.55 -7.34
CA ILE A 177 9.12 13.49 -7.88
C ILE A 177 8.55 14.18 -9.13
N ARG A 178 8.10 13.39 -10.12
CA ARG A 178 7.61 13.92 -11.40
C ARG A 178 6.76 12.89 -12.18
N ASN A 179 6.14 13.36 -13.26
CA ASN A 179 5.44 12.53 -14.25
C ASN A 179 6.43 11.68 -15.06
N ILE A 180 5.92 10.70 -15.81
CA ILE A 180 6.71 10.02 -16.85
C ILE A 180 6.91 10.97 -18.02
N GLU A 181 8.14 11.06 -18.50
CA GLU A 181 8.53 11.86 -19.67
C GLU A 181 9.19 10.96 -20.71
N ARG A 182 9.06 11.32 -21.98
CA ARG A 182 9.80 10.70 -23.08
C ARG A 182 11.07 11.50 -23.33
N PHE A 183 12.17 10.80 -23.53
CA PHE A 183 13.47 11.41 -23.81
C PHE A 183 13.91 10.98 -25.22
N PRO A 184 14.34 11.94 -26.07
CA PRO A 184 14.73 11.64 -27.45
C PRO A 184 16.05 10.88 -27.54
N THR A 185 16.92 10.99 -26.52
CA THR A 185 18.25 10.38 -26.53
C THR A 185 18.62 9.73 -25.19
N ASN A 186 19.65 8.89 -25.19
CA ASN A 186 20.15 8.26 -23.96
C ASN A 186 20.78 9.29 -23.01
N GLU A 187 21.40 10.34 -23.55
CA GLU A 187 22.04 11.42 -22.78
C GLU A 187 20.98 12.24 -22.03
N THR A 188 19.89 12.62 -22.72
CA THR A 188 18.78 13.36 -22.11
C THR A 188 18.05 12.53 -21.04
N LEU A 189 17.89 11.23 -21.25
CA LEU A 189 17.38 10.29 -20.25
C LEU A 189 18.33 10.17 -19.04
N GLY A 190 19.63 10.01 -19.27
CA GLY A 190 20.63 9.90 -18.22
C GLY A 190 20.69 11.16 -17.34
N ALA A 191 20.64 12.34 -17.95
CA ALA A 191 20.58 13.61 -17.23
C ALA A 191 19.31 13.76 -16.38
N ALA A 192 18.16 13.26 -16.86
CA ALA A 192 16.94 13.24 -16.06
C ALA A 192 17.04 12.29 -14.85
N ILE A 193 17.59 11.09 -15.04
CA ILE A 193 17.80 10.12 -13.95
C ILE A 193 18.76 10.69 -12.89
N ALA A 194 19.84 11.36 -13.33
CA ALA A 194 20.77 12.02 -12.42
C ALA A 194 20.06 13.09 -11.56
N ARG A 195 19.24 13.96 -12.17
CA ARG A 195 18.44 14.95 -11.43
C ARG A 195 17.47 14.30 -10.44
N ASP A 196 16.81 13.21 -10.84
CA ASP A 196 15.91 12.46 -9.94
C ASP A 196 16.67 11.91 -8.72
N ILE A 197 17.89 11.42 -8.92
CA ILE A 197 18.76 10.91 -7.83
C ILE A 197 19.17 12.03 -6.88
N GLU A 198 19.47 13.23 -7.38
CA GLU A 198 19.78 14.39 -6.51
C GLU A 198 18.59 14.78 -5.64
N VAL A 199 17.38 14.79 -6.21
CA VAL A 199 16.14 14.98 -5.43
C VAL A 199 15.98 13.88 -4.36
N VAL A 200 16.35 12.63 -4.68
CA VAL A 200 16.33 11.53 -3.70
C VAL A 200 17.34 11.75 -2.58
N ARG A 201 18.56 12.20 -2.89
CA ARG A 201 19.61 12.55 -1.90
C ARG A 201 19.19 13.70 -0.99
N GLY A 202 18.27 14.55 -1.45
CA GLY A 202 17.86 15.76 -0.73
C GLY A 202 18.74 16.96 -1.06
N ILE A 203 19.51 16.89 -2.15
CA ILE A 203 20.20 18.05 -2.73
C ILE A 203 19.11 18.79 -3.53
N ASN A 204 18.44 19.72 -2.87
CA ASN A 204 17.49 20.60 -3.53
C ASN A 204 18.29 21.59 -4.38
N TYR A 205 18.11 21.57 -5.71
CA TYR A 205 18.26 22.79 -6.48
C TYR A 205 17.04 23.65 -6.18
N ALA A 206 17.28 24.75 -5.47
CA ALA A 206 16.31 25.82 -5.27
C ALA A 206 15.86 26.41 -6.61
#